data_AF-A0A0C9SAD3-F1
#
_entry.id   AF-A0A0C9SAD3-F1
#
_cell.length_a   1.000
_cell.length_b   1.000
_cell.length_c   1.000
_cell.angle_alpha   90.00
_cell.angle_beta   90.00
_cell.angle_gamma   90.00
#
_symmetry.space_group_name_H-M   'P 1'
#
loop_
_entity.id
_entity.type
_entity.pdbx_description
1 polymer ?
#
loop_
_entity_poly.entity_id
_entity_poly.type
_entity_poly.pdbx_seq_one_letter_code
_entity_poly.pdbx_strand_id
1 'polypeptide(L)'
;VFVKKGDDGKAKIVLLDHGLYEYISKENRLSLCQLWKSIIMNDHSGMKTHSLELGVANYPVFCEILMQRPLQRQTFRLRNKLSSEDVAYMRNMVQTHFDEVMECIRSLPRPMLLVFRNINT
;
A
#
# COMPACT_ATOMS: atom_id res chain seq x y z
N VAL A 1 -18.39 -1.30 -9.11
CA VAL A 1 -19.39 -1.90 -8.18
C VAL A 1 -20.78 -1.54 -8.67
N PHE A 2 -21.70 -2.50 -8.80
CA PHE A 2 -23.09 -2.25 -9.20
C PHE A 2 -24.00 -2.35 -7.98
N VAL A 3 -24.96 -1.43 -7.85
CA VAL A 3 -25.94 -1.45 -6.76
C VAL A 3 -27.32 -1.69 -7.35
N LYS A 4 -28.04 -2.70 -6.84
CA LYS A 4 -29.43 -2.97 -7.24
C LYS A 4 -30.34 -3.11 -6.02
N LYS A 5 -31.63 -2.90 -6.21
CA LYS A 5 -32.64 -3.18 -5.19
C LYS A 5 -32.77 -4.70 -5.01
N GLY A 6 -32.74 -5.15 -3.76
CA GLY A 6 -32.99 -6.52 -3.36
C GLY A 6 -34.47 -6.84 -3.24
N ASP A 7 -34.78 -8.12 -3.20
CA ASP A 7 -36.15 -8.63 -3.06
C ASP A 7 -36.76 -8.27 -1.69
N ASP A 8 -35.90 -8.01 -0.71
CA ASP A 8 -36.21 -7.48 0.62
C ASP A 8 -36.31 -5.94 0.65
N GLY A 9 -36.22 -5.28 -0.51
CA GLY A 9 -36.22 -3.83 -0.65
C GLY A 9 -34.90 -3.13 -0.29
N LYS A 10 -33.88 -3.86 0.19
CA LYS A 10 -32.59 -3.30 0.61
C LYS A 10 -31.61 -3.19 -0.56
N ALA A 11 -30.57 -2.37 -0.40
CA ALA A 11 -29.50 -2.28 -1.40
C ALA A 11 -28.66 -3.56 -1.41
N LYS A 12 -28.49 -4.17 -2.59
CA LYS A 12 -27.56 -5.28 -2.85
C LYS A 12 -26.35 -4.74 -3.62
N ILE A 13 -25.16 -5.00 -3.08
CA ILE A 13 -23.89 -4.74 -3.75
C ILE A 13 -23.54 -5.95 -4.62
N VAL A 14 -23.38 -5.73 -5.92
CA VAL A 14 -23.00 -6.76 -6.89
C VAL A 14 -21.58 -6.46 -7.37
N LEU A 15 -20.68 -7.41 -7.10
CA LEU A 15 -19.31 -7.40 -7.60
C LEU A 15 -19.30 -8.04 -8.99
N LEU A 16 -19.14 -7.23 -10.03
CA LEU A 16 -19.15 -7.69 -11.42
C LEU A 16 -17.73 -8.09 -11.85
N ASP A 17 -16.77 -7.19 -11.63
CA ASP A 17 -15.38 -7.40 -11.99
C ASP A 17 -14.59 -7.95 -10.81
N HIS A 18 -14.39 -9.26 -10.82
CA HIS A 18 -13.75 -10.00 -9.75
C HIS A 18 -12.85 -11.12 -10.26
N GLY A 19 -12.28 -10.97 -11.46
CA GLY A 19 -11.44 -12.01 -12.10
C GLY A 19 -10.00 -12.07 -11.57
N LEU A 20 -9.55 -11.05 -10.82
CA LEU A 20 -8.19 -10.95 -10.31
C LEU A 20 -8.14 -11.25 -8.82
N TYR A 21 -8.15 -12.53 -8.48
CA TYR A 21 -7.89 -13.00 -7.12
C TYR A 21 -6.50 -13.59 -7.01
N GLU A 22 -5.87 -13.30 -5.88
CA GLU A 22 -4.64 -13.96 -5.47
C GLU A 22 -4.75 -14.41 -4.04
N TYR A 23 -4.13 -15.55 -3.75
CA TYR A 23 -4.02 -16.03 -2.38
C TYR A 23 -2.80 -15.39 -1.73
N ILE A 24 -3.04 -14.63 -0.66
CA ILE A 24 -1.98 -14.09 0.21
C ILE A 24 -1.96 -14.92 1.48
N SER A 25 -0.79 -15.46 1.83
CA SER A 25 -0.62 -16.26 3.05
C SER A 25 -1.04 -15.48 4.30
N LYS A 26 -1.41 -16.19 5.37
CA LYS A 26 -1.83 -15.55 6.62
C LYS A 26 -0.72 -14.66 7.18
N GLU A 27 0.51 -15.10 7.07
CA GLU A 27 1.73 -14.42 7.53
C GLU A 27 1.88 -13.09 6.80
N ASN A 28 1.87 -13.12 5.45
CA ASN A 28 2.00 -11.91 4.64
C ASN A 28 0.84 -10.94 4.85
N ARG A 29 -0.39 -11.44 5.06
CA ARG A 29 -1.54 -10.59 5.40
C ARG A 29 -1.34 -9.88 6.75
N LEU A 30 -0.87 -10.61 7.77
CA LEU A 30 -0.61 -10.04 9.09
C LEU A 30 0.53 -9.02 9.04
N SER A 31 1.64 -9.32 8.37
CA SER A 31 2.76 -8.39 8.20
C SER A 31 2.32 -7.13 7.46
N LEU A 32 1.51 -7.25 6.39
CA LEU A 32 0.94 -6.08 5.71
C LEU A 32 0.03 -5.25 6.65
N CYS A 33 -0.86 -5.89 7.41
CA CYS A 33 -1.72 -5.19 8.36
C CYS A 33 -0.92 -4.44 9.44
N GLN A 34 0.10 -5.08 10.00
CA GLN A 34 0.93 -4.45 11.03
C GLN A 34 1.80 -3.34 10.44
N LEU A 35 2.33 -3.50 9.23
CA LEU A 35 3.04 -2.44 8.52
C LEU A 35 2.17 -1.19 8.36
N TRP A 36 0.93 -1.35 7.86
CA TRP A 36 -0.03 -0.24 7.75
C TRP A 36 -0.29 0.45 9.09
N LYS A 37 -0.48 -0.33 10.15
CA LYS A 37 -0.63 0.22 11.51
C LYS A 37 0.61 1.01 11.94
N SER A 38 1.81 0.47 11.74
CA SER A 38 3.06 1.16 12.09
C SER A 38 3.23 2.45 11.31
N ILE A 39 2.88 2.49 10.01
CA ILE A 39 2.88 3.72 9.20
C ILE A 39 1.97 4.79 9.82
N ILE A 40 0.73 4.42 10.17
CA ILE A 40 -0.23 5.36 10.78
C ILE A 40 0.26 5.87 12.14
N MET A 41 0.88 5.00 12.93
CA MET A 41 1.41 5.32 14.26
C MET A 41 2.79 5.99 14.21
N ASN A 42 3.36 6.22 13.02
CA ASN A 42 4.73 6.70 12.82
C ASN A 42 5.79 5.87 13.57
N ASP A 43 5.56 4.55 13.70
CA ASP A 43 6.47 3.61 14.37
C ASP A 43 7.49 3.04 13.37
N HIS A 44 8.64 3.68 13.27
CA HIS A 44 9.72 3.27 12.38
C HIS A 44 10.29 1.87 12.69
N SER A 45 10.25 1.44 13.96
CA SER A 45 10.74 0.11 14.35
C SER A 45 9.80 -0.98 13.83
N GLY A 46 8.49 -0.77 14.00
CA GLY A 46 7.47 -1.66 13.44
C GLY A 46 7.48 -1.64 11.91
N MET A 47 7.65 -0.48 11.27
CA MET A 47 7.78 -0.40 9.81
C MET A 47 8.96 -1.24 9.31
N LYS A 48 10.13 -1.11 9.93
CA LYS A 48 11.31 -1.92 9.57
C LYS A 48 11.06 -3.42 9.73
N THR A 49 10.47 -3.80 10.85
CA THR A 49 10.18 -5.21 11.17
C THR A 49 9.23 -5.83 10.14
N HIS A 50 8.07 -5.22 9.94
CA HIS A 50 7.02 -5.78 9.08
C HIS A 50 7.32 -5.63 7.58
N SER A 51 8.13 -4.63 7.19
CA SER A 51 8.70 -4.55 5.84
C SER A 51 9.63 -5.74 5.56
N LEU A 52 10.49 -6.09 6.52
CA LEU A 52 11.42 -7.21 6.37
C LEU A 52 10.70 -8.56 6.33
N GLU A 53 9.64 -8.73 7.12
CA GLU A 53 8.76 -9.91 7.04
C GLU A 53 8.13 -10.08 5.65
N LEU A 54 7.91 -8.97 4.93
CA LEU A 54 7.45 -8.95 3.54
C LEU A 54 8.61 -9.00 2.52
N GLY A 55 9.82 -9.32 2.97
CA GLY A 55 11.00 -9.48 2.13
C GLY A 55 11.71 -8.17 1.76
N VAL A 56 11.23 -7.01 2.21
CA VAL A 56 11.79 -5.71 1.80
C VAL A 56 12.61 -5.08 2.92
N ALA A 57 13.92 -4.98 2.73
CA ALA A 57 14.81 -4.38 3.74
C ALA A 57 14.74 -2.85 3.80
N ASN A 58 14.57 -2.19 2.64
CA ASN A 58 14.47 -0.73 2.53
C ASN A 58 13.04 -0.26 2.86
N TYR A 59 12.69 -0.30 4.15
CA TYR A 59 11.35 0.05 4.60
C TYR A 59 10.92 1.48 4.24
N PRO A 60 11.79 2.53 4.21
CA PRO A 60 11.35 3.87 3.85
C PRO A 60 10.81 3.91 2.42
N VAL A 61 11.58 3.43 1.45
CA VAL A 61 11.17 3.36 0.03
C VAL A 61 9.92 2.50 -0.10
N PHE A 62 9.88 1.35 0.58
CA PHE A 62 8.71 0.48 0.55
C PHE A 62 7.44 1.16 1.05
N CYS A 63 7.50 1.85 2.18
CA CYS A 63 6.37 2.55 2.76
C CYS A 63 5.91 3.71 1.86
N GLU A 64 6.83 4.44 1.22
CA GLU A 64 6.48 5.53 0.32
C GLU A 64 5.80 5.05 -0.95
N ILE A 65 6.25 3.93 -1.53
CA ILE A 65 5.58 3.30 -2.68
C ILE A 65 4.21 2.76 -2.26
N LEU A 66 4.13 2.06 -1.12
CA LEU A 66 2.88 1.48 -0.60
C LEU A 66 1.83 2.56 -0.32
N MET A 67 2.25 3.67 0.28
CA MET A 67 1.37 4.79 0.62
C MET A 67 1.13 5.75 -0.56
N GLN A 68 1.97 5.68 -1.59
CA GLN A 68 2.06 6.64 -2.70
C GLN A 68 2.21 8.10 -2.22
N ARG A 69 2.91 8.29 -1.10
CA ARG A 69 3.00 9.56 -0.38
C ARG A 69 4.32 9.61 0.38
N PRO A 70 4.89 10.81 0.61
CA PRO A 70 6.05 10.96 1.47
C PRO A 70 5.81 10.32 2.84
N LEU A 71 6.80 9.60 3.33
CA LEU A 71 6.75 8.94 4.63
C LEU A 71 6.95 9.96 5.74
N GLN A 72 7.87 10.90 5.54
CA GLN A 72 8.15 11.95 6.51
C GLN A 72 7.01 12.96 6.56
N ARG A 73 6.33 13.02 7.72
CA ARG A 73 5.18 13.91 7.93
C ARG A 73 5.32 14.64 9.25
N GLN A 74 4.93 15.91 9.23
CA GLN A 74 4.93 16.75 10.44
C GLN A 74 3.79 16.38 11.41
N THR A 75 2.79 15.62 10.97
CA THR A 75 1.62 15.25 11.77
C THR A 75 1.25 13.79 11.59
N PHE A 76 0.68 13.17 12.63
CA PHE A 76 0.10 11.81 12.55
C PHE A 76 -1.11 11.70 11.60
N ARG A 77 -1.69 12.83 11.15
CA ARG A 77 -2.82 12.82 10.23
C ARG A 77 -2.36 12.66 8.80
N LEU A 78 -2.87 11.61 8.15
CA LEU A 78 -2.84 11.46 6.71
C LEU A 78 -3.74 12.52 6.06
N ARG A 79 -3.16 13.48 5.32
CA ARG A 79 -3.93 14.43 4.51
C ARG A 79 -4.66 13.68 3.40
N ASN A 80 -5.93 13.98 3.17
CA ASN A 80 -6.70 13.34 2.09
C ASN A 80 -6.14 13.68 0.69
N LYS A 81 -5.56 14.87 0.51
CA LYS A 81 -4.94 15.31 -0.74
C LYS A 81 -3.43 15.49 -0.59
N LEU A 82 -2.69 15.05 -1.59
CA LEU A 82 -1.28 15.37 -1.76
C LEU A 82 -1.13 16.85 -2.16
N SER A 83 -0.14 17.53 -1.60
CA SER A 83 0.26 18.86 -2.05
C SER A 83 1.09 18.77 -3.34
N SER A 84 1.25 19.89 -4.05
CA SER A 84 2.13 19.94 -5.23
C SER A 84 3.59 19.61 -4.88
N GLU A 85 4.02 19.97 -3.66
CA GLU A 85 5.34 19.63 -3.12
C GLU A 85 5.48 18.12 -2.90
N ASP A 86 4.47 17.47 -2.32
CA ASP A 86 4.49 16.02 -2.12
C ASP A 86 4.55 15.28 -3.47
N VAL A 87 3.80 15.75 -4.48
CA VAL A 87 3.83 15.16 -5.82
C VAL A 87 5.20 15.35 -6.48
N ALA A 88 5.79 16.54 -6.37
CA ALA A 88 7.13 16.81 -6.89
C ALA A 88 8.19 15.95 -6.22
N TYR A 89 8.11 15.81 -4.89
CA TYR A 89 8.96 14.93 -4.11
C TYR A 89 8.84 13.48 -4.59
N MET A 90 7.63 12.93 -4.66
CA MET A 90 7.44 11.53 -5.06
C MET A 90 7.95 11.25 -6.47
N ARG A 91 7.79 12.20 -7.41
CA ARG A 91 8.37 12.08 -8.76
C ARG A 91 9.89 12.06 -8.72
N ASN A 92 10.50 12.97 -7.96
CA ASN A 92 11.95 13.02 -7.83
C ASN A 92 12.50 11.75 -7.15
N MET A 93 11.86 11.29 -6.07
CA MET A 93 12.21 10.07 -5.37
C MET A 93 12.24 8.87 -6.32
N VAL A 94 11.19 8.67 -7.13
CA VAL A 94 11.14 7.56 -8.09
C VAL A 94 12.19 7.69 -9.20
N GLN A 95 12.46 8.91 -9.67
CA GLN A 95 13.48 9.15 -10.71
C GLN A 95 14.90 8.92 -10.19
N THR A 96 15.18 9.31 -8.95
CA THR A 96 16.51 9.22 -8.35
C THR A 96 16.79 7.84 -7.75
N HIS A 97 15.76 7.16 -7.23
CA HIS A 97 15.87 5.87 -6.55
C HIS A 97 15.19 4.73 -7.31
N PHE A 98 15.15 4.80 -8.64
CA PHE A 98 14.46 3.81 -9.48
C PHE A 98 14.92 2.37 -9.20
N ASP A 99 16.23 2.15 -9.04
CA ASP A 99 16.78 0.82 -8.77
C ASP A 99 16.33 0.27 -7.42
N GLU A 100 16.30 1.10 -6.37
CA GLU A 100 15.82 0.74 -5.04
C GLU A 100 14.32 0.41 -5.06
N VAL A 101 13.53 1.19 -5.81
CA VAL A 101 12.10 0.93 -6.03
C VAL A 101 11.91 -0.43 -6.69
N MET A 102 12.68 -0.73 -7.74
CA MET A 102 12.60 -2.00 -8.44
C MET A 102 13.08 -3.18 -7.59
N GLU A 103 14.09 -2.98 -6.73
CA GLU A 103 14.54 -3.97 -5.76
C GLU A 103 13.45 -4.28 -4.71
N CYS A 104 12.78 -3.25 -4.19
CA CYS A 104 11.64 -3.43 -3.28
C CYS A 104 10.55 -4.28 -3.95
N ILE A 105 10.15 -3.94 -5.18
CA ILE A 105 9.12 -4.68 -5.92
C ILE A 105 9.53 -6.13 -6.17
N ARG A 106 10.79 -6.38 -6.54
CA ARG A 106 11.31 -7.74 -6.78
C ARG A 106 11.39 -8.60 -5.52
N SER A 107 11.58 -7.98 -4.36
CA SER A 107 11.75 -8.68 -3.08
C SER A 107 10.43 -9.10 -2.44
N LEU A 108 9.31 -8.52 -2.90
CA LEU A 108 7.98 -8.84 -2.37
C LEU A 108 7.53 -10.27 -2.72
N PRO A 109 6.69 -10.88 -1.86
CA PRO A 109 5.93 -12.05 -2.25
C PRO A 109 5.12 -11.77 -3.51
N ARG A 110 5.19 -12.64 -4.52
CA ARG A 110 4.51 -12.46 -5.81
C ARG A 110 3.02 -12.06 -5.70
N PRO A 111 2.20 -12.65 -4.80
CA PRO A 111 0.80 -12.24 -4.62
C PRO A 111 0.62 -10.76 -4.26
N MET A 112 1.62 -10.13 -3.63
CA MET A 112 1.55 -8.71 -3.27
C MET A 112 1.66 -7.77 -4.46
N LEU A 113 2.21 -8.22 -5.59
CA LEU A 113 2.26 -7.39 -6.80
C LEU A 113 0.85 -7.00 -7.26
N LEU A 114 -0.14 -7.89 -7.08
CA LEU A 114 -1.53 -7.58 -7.37
C LEU A 114 -2.08 -6.53 -6.40
N VAL A 115 -1.70 -6.57 -5.12
CA VAL A 115 -2.06 -5.52 -4.16
C VAL A 115 -1.52 -4.18 -4.65
N PHE A 116 -0.23 -4.09 -4.97
CA PHE A 116 0.41 -2.87 -5.45
C PHE A 116 -0.20 -2.31 -6.73
N ARG A 117 -0.52 -3.17 -7.70
CA ARG A 117 -1.19 -2.76 -8.95
C ARG A 117 -2.49 -2.00 -8.68
N ASN A 118 -3.23 -2.44 -7.66
CA ASN A 118 -4.57 -1.96 -7.34
C ASN A 118 -4.60 -0.86 -6.26
N ILE A 119 -3.45 -0.37 -5.78
CA ILE A 119 -3.39 0.81 -4.89
C ILE A 119 -3.73 2.11 -5.67
N ASN A 120 -3.69 2.08 -7.00
CA ASN A 120 -3.87 3.23 -7.90
C ASN A 120 -5.33 3.72 -8.11
N THR A 121 -6.28 3.44 -7.21
CA THR A 121 -7.70 3.86 -7.37
C THR A 121 -8.11 4.98 -6.44
#